data_AF-A0A7S0B0S2-F1
#
_entry.id   AF-A0A7S0B0S2-F1
#
_cell.length_a   1.000
_cell.length_b   1.000
_cell.length_c   1.000
_cell.angle_alpha   90.00
_cell.angle_beta   90.00
_cell.angle_gamma   90.00
#
_symmetry.space_group_name_H-M   'P 1'
#
loop_
_entity.id
_entity.type
_entity.pdbx_description
1 polymer ?
#
loop_
_entity_poly.entity_id
_entity_poly.type
_entity_poly.pdbx_seq_one_letter_code
_entity_poly.pdbx_strand_id
1 'polypeptide(L)'
;AEAQQTLVLNGLRDRIKLQTDGQIKTGRDVAIACLLGAEEFGFATAPLIAMGCIMMRKCHLNTCPVGIATQDEDLRKKFSGQPEHVMNYFFLLAEEVREIMAKLGYSTMEEMIGQTQHLEVNKRGLNYKSRGLDL
;
A
#
# COMPACT_ATOMS: atom_id res chain seq x y z
N ALA A 1 8.10 7.20 8.38
CA ALA A 1 9.41 7.27 9.05
C ALA A 1 9.66 8.64 9.68
N GLU A 2 9.90 9.71 8.93
CA GLU A 2 10.21 11.04 9.52
C GLU A 2 9.10 11.56 10.44
N ALA A 3 7.85 11.59 9.96
CA ALA A 3 6.71 12.01 10.78
C ALA A 3 6.59 11.19 12.09
N GLN A 4 6.76 9.87 12.01
CA GLN A 4 6.78 8.97 13.17
C GLN A 4 7.86 9.42 14.18
N GLN A 5 9.10 9.62 13.71
CA GLN A 5 10.22 10.01 14.56
C GLN A 5 9.97 11.37 15.22
N THR A 6 9.57 12.38 14.45
CA THR A 6 9.31 13.73 14.96
C THR A 6 8.20 13.72 16.00
N LEU A 7 7.12 12.99 15.78
CA LEU A 7 6.01 12.92 16.74
C LEU A 7 6.39 12.18 18.03
N VAL A 8 7.18 11.12 17.94
CA VAL A 8 7.69 10.39 19.12
C VAL A 8 8.62 11.30 19.93
N LEU A 9 9.57 11.97 19.27
CA LEU A 9 10.52 12.88 19.92
C LEU A 9 9.84 14.03 20.68
N ASN A 10 8.66 14.47 20.21
CA ASN A 10 7.91 15.56 20.82
C ASN A 10 6.80 15.10 21.77
N GLY A 11 6.65 13.79 22.02
CA GLY A 11 5.57 13.27 22.85
C GLY A 11 4.17 13.56 22.31
N LEU A 12 4.03 13.57 20.97
CA LEU A 12 2.77 13.87 20.25
C LEU A 12 2.22 12.65 19.50
N ARG A 13 2.93 11.51 19.52
CA ARG A 13 2.60 10.36 18.68
C ARG A 13 1.28 9.69 19.02
N ASP A 14 0.88 9.76 20.29
CA ASP A 14 -0.37 9.23 20.82
C ASP A 14 -1.62 10.05 20.43
N ARG A 15 -1.43 11.26 19.89
CA ARG A 15 -2.53 12.19 19.59
C ARG A 15 -3.10 12.06 18.19
N ILE A 16 -2.42 11.35 17.30
CA ILE A 16 -2.81 11.24 15.90
C ILE A 16 -2.61 9.81 15.41
N LYS A 17 -3.36 9.48 14.35
CA LYS A 17 -3.07 8.32 13.52
C LYS A 17 -2.24 8.71 12.31
N LEU A 18 -1.27 7.87 11.96
CA LEU A 18 -0.50 8.04 10.73
C LEU A 18 -1.04 7.15 9.62
N GLN A 19 -1.56 7.77 8.55
CA GLN A 19 -1.95 7.08 7.32
C GLN A 19 -0.86 7.22 6.26
N THR A 20 -0.64 6.18 5.46
CA THR A 20 0.21 6.24 4.28
C THR A 20 -0.44 5.57 3.08
N ASP A 21 -0.15 6.07 1.89
CA ASP A 21 -0.51 5.47 0.61
C ASP A 21 0.66 5.58 -0.37
N GLY A 22 0.43 5.17 -1.63
CA GLY A 22 1.43 5.33 -2.69
C GLY A 22 2.05 4.00 -3.10
N GLN A 23 1.54 3.43 -4.19
CA GLN A 23 2.02 2.16 -4.76
C GLN A 23 2.02 0.95 -3.81
N ILE A 24 1.31 1.03 -2.67
CA ILE A 24 1.02 -0.11 -1.81
C ILE A 24 0.12 -1.09 -2.57
N LYS A 25 0.62 -2.30 -2.81
CA LYS A 25 -0.07 -3.32 -3.62
C LYS A 25 -0.08 -4.70 -2.98
N THR A 26 0.85 -4.97 -2.06
CA THR A 26 1.08 -6.27 -1.45
C THR A 26 1.00 -6.18 0.07
N GLY A 27 0.80 -7.32 0.72
CA GLY A 27 0.89 -7.42 2.18
C GLY A 27 2.28 -7.05 2.70
N ARG A 28 3.35 -7.33 1.94
CA ARG A 28 4.70 -6.85 2.27
C ARG A 28 4.81 -5.33 2.29
N ASP A 29 4.18 -4.62 1.36
CA ASP A 29 4.21 -3.15 1.34
C ASP A 29 3.53 -2.58 2.60
N VAL A 30 2.39 -3.17 2.99
CA VAL A 30 1.67 -2.82 4.22
C VAL A 30 2.52 -3.10 5.46
N ALA A 31 3.16 -4.27 5.54
CA ALA A 31 4.01 -4.63 6.66
C ALA A 31 5.19 -3.65 6.81
N ILE A 32 5.86 -3.27 5.72
CA ILE A 32 6.94 -2.28 5.76
C ILE A 32 6.43 -0.91 6.20
N ALA A 33 5.30 -0.46 5.66
CA ALA A 33 4.69 0.80 6.06
C ALA A 33 4.34 0.82 7.57
N CYS A 34 3.81 -0.30 8.08
CA CYS A 34 3.52 -0.51 9.50
C CYS A 34 4.78 -0.42 10.36
N LEU A 35 5.83 -1.18 10.01
CA LEU A 35 7.11 -1.17 10.71
C LEU A 35 7.77 0.22 10.71
N LEU A 36 7.49 1.05 9.69
CA LEU A 36 7.96 2.45 9.61
C LEU A 36 7.05 3.47 10.32
N GLY A 37 5.96 3.02 10.96
CA GLY A 37 5.11 3.80 11.86
C GLY A 37 3.69 4.11 11.39
N ALA A 38 3.26 3.62 10.22
CA ALA A 38 1.90 3.83 9.74
C ALA A 38 0.89 2.90 10.45
N GLU A 39 -0.32 3.40 10.67
CA GLU A 39 -1.45 2.68 11.27
C GLU A 39 -2.57 2.43 10.26
N GLU A 40 -2.69 3.29 9.25
CA GLU A 40 -3.71 3.20 8.22
C GLU A 40 -3.06 3.20 6.82
N PHE A 41 -3.65 2.43 5.89
CA PHE A 41 -3.08 2.18 4.57
C PHE A 41 -4.08 2.52 3.49
N GLY A 42 -3.75 3.53 2.67
CA GLY A 42 -4.55 3.95 1.54
C GLY A 42 -4.19 3.17 0.27
N PHE A 43 -5.22 2.78 -0.48
CA PHE A 43 -5.07 2.04 -1.73
C PHE A 43 -5.88 2.72 -2.83
N ALA A 44 -5.25 2.92 -4.00
CA ALA A 44 -5.91 3.52 -5.16
C ALA A 44 -5.74 2.64 -6.40
N THR A 45 -4.51 2.54 -6.93
CA THR A 45 -4.26 1.86 -8.21
C THR A 45 -4.58 0.37 -8.17
N ALA A 46 -4.24 -0.34 -7.09
CA ALA A 46 -4.49 -1.78 -7.01
C ALA A 46 -5.99 -2.13 -6.99
N PRO A 47 -6.85 -1.49 -6.18
CA PRO A 47 -8.30 -1.65 -6.31
C PRO A 47 -8.85 -1.29 -7.70
N LEU A 48 -8.34 -0.24 -8.35
CA LEU A 48 -8.74 0.08 -9.73
C LEU A 48 -8.38 -1.05 -10.71
N ILE A 49 -7.21 -1.68 -10.55
CA ILE A 49 -6.79 -2.83 -11.34
C ILE A 49 -7.69 -4.04 -11.05
N ALA A 50 -8.01 -4.31 -9.78
CA ALA A 50 -8.94 -5.37 -9.40
C ALA A 50 -10.34 -5.18 -10.05
N MET A 51 -10.76 -3.92 -10.23
CA MET A 51 -12.00 -3.58 -10.94
C MET A 51 -11.87 -3.59 -12.48
N GLY A 52 -10.68 -3.83 -13.04
CA GLY A 52 -10.48 -4.00 -14.50
C GLY A 52 -9.57 -2.95 -15.16
N CYS A 53 -8.89 -2.08 -14.41
CA CYS A 53 -7.95 -1.13 -15.01
C CYS A 53 -6.78 -1.86 -15.68
N ILE A 54 -6.62 -1.63 -16.98
CA ILE A 54 -5.53 -2.21 -17.79
C ILE A 54 -4.30 -1.29 -17.92
N MET A 55 -4.19 -0.28 -17.06
CA MET A 55 -3.04 0.65 -17.03
C MET A 55 -2.73 1.35 -18.36
N MET A 56 -3.76 1.73 -19.13
CA MET A 56 -3.63 2.42 -20.42
C MET A 56 -3.06 3.85 -20.31
N ARG A 57 -3.16 4.48 -19.12
CA ARG A 57 -2.66 5.85 -18.83
C ARG A 57 -3.27 6.96 -19.70
N LYS A 58 -4.51 6.77 -20.15
CA LYS A 58 -5.32 7.80 -20.86
C LYS A 58 -6.48 8.34 -20.04
N CYS A 59 -6.39 8.26 -18.71
CA CYS A 59 -7.48 8.65 -17.81
C CYS A 59 -7.92 10.11 -18.01
N HIS A 60 -6.98 10.99 -18.35
CA HIS A 60 -7.22 12.42 -18.60
C HIS A 60 -7.91 12.72 -19.94
N LEU A 61 -8.06 11.73 -20.83
CA LEU A 61 -8.62 11.91 -22.18
C LEU A 61 -10.10 11.55 -22.27
N ASN A 62 -10.74 11.11 -21.19
CA ASN A 62 -12.11 10.60 -21.18
C ASN A 62 -12.33 9.34 -22.06
N THR A 63 -11.28 8.69 -22.56
CA THR A 63 -11.36 7.53 -23.48
C THR A 63 -11.00 6.20 -22.81
N CYS A 64 -11.39 5.99 -21.55
CA CYS A 64 -11.07 4.74 -20.85
C CYS A 64 -11.78 3.54 -21.53
N PRO A 65 -11.04 2.55 -22.07
CA PRO A 65 -11.64 1.49 -22.88
C PRO A 65 -12.42 0.47 -22.04
N VAL A 66 -12.25 0.50 -20.71
CA VAL A 66 -12.86 -0.42 -19.74
C VAL A 66 -13.85 0.30 -18.80
N GLY A 67 -14.25 1.53 -19.13
CA GLY A 67 -15.33 2.22 -18.43
C GLY A 67 -15.02 2.75 -17.02
N ILE A 68 -13.74 2.72 -16.57
CA ILE A 68 -13.36 3.18 -15.23
C ILE A 68 -13.24 4.71 -15.15
N ALA A 69 -12.36 5.30 -15.96
CA ALA A 69 -12.03 6.74 -15.90
C ALA A 69 -12.60 7.45 -17.14
N THR A 70 -13.93 7.46 -17.27
CA THR A 70 -14.66 8.11 -18.37
C THR A 70 -16.07 8.47 -17.93
N GLN A 71 -16.59 9.58 -18.46
CA GLN A 71 -17.98 10.00 -18.34
C GLN A 71 -18.81 9.70 -19.60
N ASP A 72 -18.17 9.23 -20.67
CA ASP A 72 -18.84 8.82 -21.90
C ASP A 72 -19.79 7.64 -21.63
N GLU A 73 -21.03 7.73 -22.07
CA GLU A 73 -22.06 6.73 -21.75
C GLU A 73 -21.77 5.36 -22.37
N ASP A 74 -21.25 5.31 -23.59
CA ASP A 74 -20.97 4.07 -24.29
C ASP A 74 -19.71 3.39 -23.75
N LEU A 75 -18.73 4.17 -23.27
CA LEU A 75 -17.57 3.63 -22.59
C LEU A 75 -17.89 3.16 -21.17
N ARG A 76 -18.73 3.87 -20.41
CA ARG A 76 -19.16 3.45 -19.06
C ARG A 76 -19.89 2.11 -19.08
N LYS A 77 -20.68 1.81 -20.11
CA LYS A 77 -21.32 0.50 -20.32
C LYS A 77 -20.31 -0.67 -20.37
N LYS A 78 -19.02 -0.39 -20.63
CA LYS A 78 -17.94 -1.40 -20.66
C LYS A 78 -17.37 -1.73 -19.28
N PHE A 79 -17.77 -1.01 -18.23
CA PHE A 79 -17.34 -1.30 -16.87
C PHE A 79 -17.93 -2.64 -16.40
N SER A 80 -17.06 -3.58 -16.05
CA SER A 80 -17.44 -4.92 -15.58
C SER A 80 -16.96 -5.22 -14.16
N GLY A 81 -16.39 -4.22 -13.46
CA GLY A 81 -15.91 -4.39 -12.09
C GLY A 81 -17.07 -4.65 -11.12
N GLN A 82 -16.87 -5.57 -10.19
CA GLN A 82 -17.85 -5.90 -9.15
C GLN A 82 -17.26 -5.61 -7.77
N PRO A 83 -18.07 -5.25 -6.76
CA PRO A 83 -17.61 -5.07 -5.39
C PRO A 83 -16.79 -6.26 -4.87
N GLU A 84 -17.17 -7.48 -5.25
CA GLU A 84 -16.49 -8.73 -4.89
C GLU A 84 -15.03 -8.77 -5.34
N HIS A 85 -14.69 -8.14 -6.47
CA HIS A 85 -13.30 -8.09 -6.92
C HIS A 85 -12.42 -7.30 -5.95
N VAL A 86 -12.95 -6.19 -5.42
CA VAL A 86 -12.24 -5.35 -4.44
C VAL A 86 -12.20 -6.03 -3.07
N MET A 87 -13.31 -6.64 -2.64
CA MET A 87 -13.36 -7.42 -1.40
C MET A 87 -12.33 -8.55 -1.43
N ASN A 88 -12.31 -9.35 -2.50
CA ASN A 88 -11.37 -10.46 -2.65
C ASN A 88 -9.91 -9.97 -2.68
N TYR A 89 -9.62 -8.86 -3.35
CA TYR A 89 -8.29 -8.23 -3.30
C TYR A 89 -7.86 -7.93 -1.86
N PHE A 90 -8.72 -7.30 -1.05
CA PHE A 90 -8.40 -6.98 0.33
C PHE A 90 -8.34 -8.20 1.25
N PHE A 91 -9.15 -9.23 1.02
CA PHE A 91 -9.05 -10.50 1.76
C PHE A 91 -7.69 -11.18 1.54
N LEU A 92 -7.24 -11.27 0.29
CA LEU A 92 -5.94 -11.86 -0.05
C LEU A 92 -4.77 -11.02 0.50
N LEU A 93 -4.86 -9.70 0.37
CA LEU A 93 -3.86 -8.78 0.93
C LEU A 93 -3.78 -8.91 2.45
N ALA A 94 -4.93 -8.99 3.13
CA ALA A 94 -4.97 -9.15 4.58
C ALA A 94 -4.42 -10.52 5.03
N GLU A 95 -4.62 -11.60 4.24
CA GLU A 95 -4.00 -12.90 4.51
C GLU A 95 -2.47 -12.80 4.43
N GLU A 96 -1.93 -12.19 3.37
CA GLU A 96 -0.48 -11.99 3.24
C GLU A 96 0.09 -11.19 4.42
N VAL A 97 -0.62 -10.16 4.89
CA VAL A 97 -0.24 -9.40 6.10
C VAL A 97 -0.20 -10.30 7.33
N ARG A 98 -1.23 -11.13 7.56
CA ARG A 98 -1.27 -12.08 8.70
C ARG A 98 -0.12 -13.08 8.65
N GLU A 99 0.20 -13.61 7.46
CA GLU A 99 1.34 -14.51 7.30
C GLU A 99 2.67 -13.84 7.67
N ILE A 100 2.85 -12.57 7.31
CA ILE A 100 4.05 -11.80 7.66
C ILE A 100 4.08 -11.52 9.16
N MET A 101 2.97 -11.09 9.75
CA MET A 101 2.86 -10.88 11.20
C MET A 101 3.24 -12.15 11.98
N ALA A 102 2.71 -13.30 11.57
CA ALA A 102 3.02 -14.59 12.18
C ALA A 102 4.52 -14.94 12.08
N LYS A 103 5.16 -14.64 10.94
CA LYS A 103 6.61 -14.84 10.75
C LYS A 103 7.45 -13.92 11.64
N LEU A 104 6.97 -12.71 11.94
CA LEU A 104 7.63 -11.74 12.81
C LEU A 104 7.31 -11.93 14.30
N GLY A 105 6.33 -12.79 14.62
CA GLY A 105 5.94 -13.12 16.00
C GLY A 105 4.90 -12.18 16.61
N TYR A 106 4.12 -11.46 15.79
CA TYR A 106 3.07 -10.54 16.23
C TYR A 106 1.67 -11.13 16.07
N SER A 107 0.80 -10.86 17.04
CA SER A 107 -0.61 -11.29 17.01
C SER A 107 -1.54 -10.15 16.58
N THR A 108 -1.13 -8.91 16.79
CA THR A 108 -1.90 -7.72 16.34
C THR A 108 -1.02 -6.75 15.55
N MET A 109 -1.66 -5.88 14.77
CA MET A 109 -0.94 -4.86 13.99
C MET A 109 -0.31 -3.82 14.91
N GLU A 110 -0.98 -3.46 16.00
CA GLU A 110 -0.55 -2.50 17.01
C GLU A 110 0.81 -2.85 17.61
N GLU A 111 1.09 -4.14 17.83
CA GLU A 111 2.38 -4.61 18.33
C GLU A 111 3.54 -4.39 17.33
N MET A 112 3.22 -4.38 16.03
CA MET A 112 4.17 -4.28 14.92
C MET A 112 4.47 -2.82 14.52
N ILE A 113 3.60 -1.87 14.84
CA ILE A 113 3.72 -0.47 14.42
C ILE A 113 5.02 0.14 14.97
N GLY A 114 5.87 0.64 14.06
CA GLY A 114 7.13 1.30 14.41
C GLY A 114 8.29 0.37 14.79
N GLN A 115 8.12 -0.96 14.69
CA GLN A 115 9.15 -1.95 15.03
C GLN A 115 10.24 -2.09 13.95
N THR A 116 10.96 -0.99 13.69
CA THR A 116 11.95 -0.88 12.61
C THR A 116 13.10 -1.88 12.66
N GLN A 117 13.36 -2.52 13.81
CA GLN A 117 14.42 -3.53 13.97
C GLN A 117 14.23 -4.79 13.10
N HIS A 118 13.02 -5.02 12.58
CA HIS A 118 12.75 -6.12 11.64
C HIS A 118 13.10 -5.79 10.18
N LEU A 119 13.57 -4.58 9.90
CA LEU A 119 13.95 -4.15 8.57
C LEU A 119 15.46 -4.23 8.40
N GLU A 120 15.90 -4.86 7.32
CA GLU A 120 17.30 -4.87 6.91
C GLU A 120 17.44 -4.54 5.42
N VAL A 121 18.57 -3.91 5.07
CA VAL A 121 18.89 -3.60 3.67
C VAL A 121 19.24 -4.89 2.94
N ASN A 122 18.50 -5.19 1.87
CA ASN A 122 18.81 -6.33 1.01
C ASN A 122 20.10 -6.07 0.21
N LYS A 123 21.21 -6.62 0.71
CA LYS A 123 22.54 -6.49 0.08
C LYS A 123 22.61 -7.04 -1.35
N ARG A 124 21.74 -7.99 -1.72
CA ARG A 124 21.71 -8.56 -3.08
C ARG A 124 21.15 -7.59 -4.12
N GLY A 125 20.37 -6.59 -3.68
CA GLY A 125 19.82 -5.55 -4.57
C GLY A 125 20.77 -4.39 -4.84
N LEU A 126 21.89 -4.32 -4.12
CA LEU A 126 22.85 -3.23 -4.23
C LEU A 126 23.65 -3.33 -5.53
N ASN A 127 23.81 -2.21 -6.21
CA ASN A 127 24.60 -2.09 -7.43
C ASN A 127 25.39 -0.77 -7.42
N TYR A 128 26.12 -0.49 -8.50
CA TYR A 128 26.96 0.71 -8.54
C TYR A 128 26.16 2.03 -8.40
N LYS A 129 24.88 2.07 -8.78
CA LYS A 129 24.01 3.25 -8.66
C LYS A 129 23.45 3.47 -7.26
N SER A 130 23.48 2.45 -6.41
CA SER A 130 23.06 2.58 -5.00
C SER A 130 24.22 2.95 -4.07
N ARG A 131 25.43 3.19 -4.62
CA ARG A 131 26.61 3.63 -3.86
C ARG A 131 26.34 5.04 -3.31
N GLY A 132 26.00 5.14 -2.03
CA GLY A 132 25.69 6.39 -1.34
C GLY A 132 24.31 6.45 -0.69
N LEU A 133 23.47 5.42 -0.86
CA LEU A 133 22.25 5.29 -0.07
C LEU A 133 22.60 4.80 1.35
N ASP A 134 22.19 5.58 2.35
CA ASP A 134 22.25 5.25 3.77
C ASP A 134 20.80 5.17 4.27
N LEU A 135 20.35 3.97 4.62
CA LEU A 135 18.95 3.62 4.91
C LEU A 135 18.83 3.03 6.31
#